data_AF-A0A552V002-F1
#
_entry.id   AF-A0A552V002-F1
#
_cell.length_a   1.000
_cell.length_b   1.000
_cell.length_c   1.000
_cell.angle_alpha   90.00
_cell.angle_beta   90.00
_cell.angle_gamma   90.00
#
_symmetry.space_group_name_H-M   'P 1'
#
loop_
_entity.id
_entity.type
_entity.pdbx_description
1 polymer ?
#
loop_
_entity_poly.entity_id
_entity_poly.type
_entity_poly.pdbx_seq_one_letter_code
_entity_poly.pdbx_strand_id
1 'polypeptide(L)'
;MDTTGKNEQIDKETLELVLEEFTQEQKATNQTMNDLVTAVNTIGSKVDDLKRELDKPMPVQDTGDVKPLQQILLKELMKIKEMVGEQPKSTVKKFQVLLFPEQDAKLFYKVVFSRWLLWLALMLLITKVYDWSIHHSDNQKQVIIKQLENDRLRKSWNYLYNHSGKETKKLMEKAYVKSGQKDNQ
;
A
#
# COMPACT_ATOMS: atom_id res chain seq x y z
N MET A 1 -28.15 -16.40 9.09
CA MET A 1 -27.02 -15.51 9.44
C MET A 1 -25.82 -16.20 8.80
N ASP A 2 -25.63 -15.97 7.51
CA ASP A 2 -24.85 -16.83 6.59
C ASP A 2 -23.83 -16.02 5.78
N THR A 3 -23.27 -14.97 6.38
CA THR A 3 -22.34 -14.07 5.70
C THR A 3 -20.88 -14.51 5.83
N THR A 4 -20.56 -15.39 6.79
CA THR A 4 -19.17 -15.84 7.03
C THR A 4 -18.68 -16.84 5.99
N GLY A 5 -19.51 -17.80 5.58
CA GLY A 5 -19.12 -18.80 4.57
C GLY A 5 -18.99 -18.24 3.15
N LYS A 6 -19.71 -17.15 2.85
CA LYS A 6 -19.68 -16.52 1.52
C LYS A 6 -18.38 -15.75 1.28
N ASN A 7 -17.80 -15.16 2.32
CA ASN A 7 -16.52 -14.43 2.22
C ASN A 7 -15.33 -15.39 2.07
N GLU A 8 -15.31 -16.52 2.79
CA GLU A 8 -14.26 -17.55 2.61
C GLU A 8 -14.23 -18.13 1.19
N GLN A 9 -15.39 -18.21 0.54
CA GLN A 9 -15.49 -18.72 -0.83
C GLN A 9 -14.93 -17.71 -1.84
N ILE A 10 -15.25 -16.42 -1.66
CA ILE A 10 -14.70 -15.33 -2.49
C ILE A 10 -13.18 -15.22 -2.33
N ASP A 11 -12.65 -15.39 -1.12
CA ASP A 11 -11.21 -15.36 -0.86
C ASP A 11 -10.47 -16.52 -1.53
N LYS A 12 -11.07 -17.72 -1.55
CA LYS A 12 -10.53 -18.89 -2.24
C LYS A 12 -10.53 -18.71 -3.76
N GLU A 13 -11.63 -18.22 -4.33
CA GLU A 13 -11.74 -17.95 -5.77
C GLU A 13 -10.75 -16.87 -6.22
N THR A 14 -10.54 -15.83 -5.39
CA THR A 14 -9.56 -14.78 -5.65
C THR A 14 -8.13 -15.30 -5.57
N LEU A 15 -7.83 -16.15 -4.59
CA LEU A 15 -6.51 -16.77 -4.45
C LEU A 15 -6.19 -17.72 -5.61
N GLU A 16 -7.19 -18.49 -6.05
CA GLU A 16 -7.09 -19.39 -7.20
C GLU A 16 -6.81 -18.61 -8.50
N LEU A 17 -7.51 -17.50 -8.71
CA LEU A 17 -7.27 -16.61 -9.86
C LEU A 17 -5.83 -16.05 -9.87
N VAL A 18 -5.34 -15.58 -8.72
CA VAL A 18 -3.97 -15.02 -8.62
C VAL A 18 -2.92 -16.11 -8.84
N LEU A 19 -3.16 -17.34 -8.36
CA LEU A 19 -2.29 -18.49 -8.61
C LEU A 19 -2.26 -18.88 -10.08
N GLU A 20 -3.40 -18.82 -10.76
CA GLU A 20 -3.50 -19.08 -12.20
C GLU A 20 -2.77 -18.02 -13.01
N GLU A 21 -3.00 -16.73 -12.72
CA GLU A 21 -2.28 -15.61 -13.37
C GLU A 21 -0.76 -15.72 -13.16
N PHE A 22 -0.31 -16.02 -11.93
CA PHE A 22 1.11 -16.18 -11.65
C PHE A 22 1.74 -17.36 -12.40
N THR A 23 1.01 -18.48 -12.52
CA THR A 23 1.46 -19.65 -13.27
C THR A 23 1.57 -19.33 -14.77
N GLN A 24 0.61 -18.58 -15.30
CA GLN A 24 0.60 -18.16 -16.69
C GLN A 24 1.72 -17.16 -17.01
N GLU A 25 1.99 -16.19 -16.12
CA GLU A 25 3.13 -15.29 -16.23
C GLU A 25 4.46 -16.04 -16.16
N GLN A 26 4.60 -17.02 -15.26
CA GLN A 26 5.82 -17.82 -15.16
C GLN A 26 6.07 -18.62 -16.44
N LYS A 27 5.02 -19.17 -17.06
CA LYS A 27 5.11 -19.88 -18.35
C LYS A 27 5.55 -18.94 -19.47
N ALA A 28 4.95 -17.75 -19.57
CA ALA A 28 5.33 -16.74 -20.56
C ALA A 28 6.78 -16.28 -20.37
N THR A 29 7.19 -16.09 -19.11
CA THR A 29 8.57 -15.72 -18.75
C THR A 29 9.57 -16.80 -19.19
N ASN A 30 9.27 -18.07 -18.93
CA ASN A 30 10.13 -19.18 -19.38
C ASN A 30 10.24 -19.26 -20.92
N GLN A 31 9.17 -18.96 -21.65
CA GLN A 31 9.22 -18.89 -23.12
C GLN A 31 10.14 -17.77 -23.59
N THR A 32 9.99 -16.56 -23.05
CA THR A 32 10.87 -15.43 -23.41
C THR A 32 12.34 -15.67 -23.04
N MET A 33 12.60 -16.38 -21.94
CA MET A 33 13.95 -16.78 -21.55
C MET A 33 14.57 -17.76 -22.56
N ASN A 34 13.79 -18.74 -23.04
CA ASN A 34 14.23 -19.68 -24.07
C ASN A 34 14.49 -18.98 -25.42
N ASP A 35 13.64 -18.04 -25.80
CA ASP A 35 13.83 -17.24 -27.02
C ASP A 35 15.11 -16.39 -26.92
N LEU A 36 15.36 -15.81 -25.74
CA LEU A 36 16.58 -15.04 -25.48
C LEU A 36 17.83 -15.92 -25.55
N VAL A 37 17.81 -17.11 -24.94
CA VAL A 37 18.92 -18.08 -25.03
C VAL A 37 19.17 -18.48 -26.48
N THR A 38 18.11 -18.70 -27.26
CA THR A 38 18.21 -19.03 -28.69
C THR A 38 18.83 -17.88 -29.48
N ALA A 39 18.42 -16.64 -29.22
CA ALA A 39 18.99 -15.45 -29.85
C ALA A 39 20.47 -15.27 -29.49
N VAL A 40 20.84 -15.47 -28.22
CA VAL A 40 22.24 -15.39 -27.76
C VAL A 40 23.09 -16.48 -28.42
N ASN A 41 22.60 -17.72 -28.51
CA ASN A 41 23.31 -18.79 -29.20
C ASN A 41 23.49 -18.50 -30.70
N THR A 42 22.48 -17.90 -31.34
CA THR A 42 22.55 -17.49 -32.75
C THR A 42 23.54 -16.34 -32.97
N ILE A 43 23.68 -15.44 -32.01
CA ILE A 43 24.71 -14.39 -32.05
C ILE A 43 26.09 -14.99 -31.82
N GLY A 44 26.22 -15.91 -30.86
CA GLY A 44 27.46 -16.63 -30.59
C GLY A 44 27.99 -17.35 -31.83
N SER A 45 27.13 -18.07 -32.55
CA SER A 45 27.53 -18.75 -33.79
C SER A 45 27.97 -17.78 -34.89
N LYS A 46 27.29 -16.64 -35.05
CA LYS A 46 27.70 -15.60 -36.01
C LYS A 46 29.04 -14.96 -35.66
N VAL A 47 29.33 -14.80 -34.37
CA VAL A 47 30.62 -14.28 -33.89
C VAL A 47 31.74 -15.29 -34.14
N ASP A 48 31.49 -16.58 -33.91
CA ASP A 48 32.44 -17.64 -34.22
C ASP A 48 32.70 -17.78 -35.72
N ASP A 49 31.68 -17.62 -36.56
CA ASP A 49 31.83 -17.62 -38.02
C ASP A 49 32.65 -16.42 -38.50
N LEU A 50 32.42 -15.22 -37.95
CA LEU A 50 33.27 -14.04 -38.22
C LEU A 50 34.72 -14.29 -37.81
N LYS A 51 34.94 -14.92 -36.64
CA LYS A 51 36.30 -15.25 -36.18
C LYS A 51 37.00 -16.22 -37.13
N ARG A 52 36.27 -17.22 -37.66
CA ARG A 52 36.78 -18.17 -38.66
C ARG A 52 37.05 -17.53 -40.02
N GLU A 53 36.26 -16.53 -40.41
CA GLU A 53 36.51 -15.77 -41.64
C GLU A 53 37.75 -14.88 -41.52
N LEU A 54 38.05 -14.33 -40.34
CA LEU A 54 39.29 -13.59 -40.07
C LEU A 54 40.54 -14.49 -39.97
N ASP A 55 40.40 -15.76 -39.56
CA ASP A 55 41.51 -16.71 -39.41
C ASP A 55 41.96 -17.35 -40.74
N LYS A 56 41.27 -17.08 -41.86
CA LYS A 56 41.72 -17.53 -43.18
C LYS A 56 42.89 -16.64 -43.65
N PRO A 57 44.10 -17.20 -43.86
CA PRO A 57 45.24 -16.42 -44.32
C PRO A 57 44.95 -15.89 -45.74
N MET A 58 44.86 -14.57 -45.86
CA MET A 58 44.85 -13.87 -47.14
C MET A 58 46.20 -14.15 -47.83
N PRO A 59 46.24 -14.66 -49.07
CA PRO A 59 47.51 -14.82 -49.78
C PRO A 59 48.07 -13.42 -50.03
N VAL A 60 49.22 -13.16 -49.42
CA VAL A 60 49.96 -11.90 -49.56
C VAL A 60 50.30 -11.70 -51.03
N GLN A 61 49.70 -10.69 -51.66
CA GLN A 61 50.24 -10.05 -52.85
C GLN A 61 50.40 -8.55 -52.58
N ASP A 62 51.66 -8.21 -52.36
CA ASP A 62 52.39 -7.05 -52.84
C ASP A 62 51.59 -5.79 -53.24
N THR A 63 51.85 -4.71 -52.49
CA THR A 63 51.96 -3.32 -52.96
C THR A 63 51.06 -2.89 -54.12
N GLY A 64 49.79 -2.57 -53.83
CA GLY A 64 48.88 -1.99 -54.83
C GLY A 64 47.67 -1.28 -54.20
N ASP A 65 47.71 0.06 -54.23
CA ASP A 65 46.66 1.05 -53.93
C ASP A 65 45.74 0.74 -52.73
N VAL A 66 45.90 1.47 -51.61
CA VAL A 66 45.14 1.31 -50.35
C VAL A 66 43.70 1.85 -50.40
N LYS A 67 43.28 2.40 -51.54
CA LYS A 67 41.94 2.99 -51.76
C LYS A 67 40.75 2.01 -51.65
N PRO A 68 40.79 0.76 -52.18
CA PRO A 68 39.67 -0.15 -52.06
C PRO A 68 39.52 -0.65 -50.62
N LEU A 69 40.61 -0.81 -49.88
CA LEU A 69 40.60 -1.17 -48.46
C LEU A 69 39.96 -0.07 -47.59
N GLN A 70 40.25 1.20 -47.88
CA GLN A 70 39.58 2.32 -47.22
C GLN A 70 38.09 2.41 -47.54
N GLN A 71 37.69 2.12 -48.79
CA GLN A 71 36.28 2.08 -49.17
C GLN A 71 35.52 0.94 -48.50
N ILE A 72 36.14 -0.23 -48.34
CA ILE A 72 35.55 -1.37 -47.61
C ILE A 72 35.38 -1.01 -46.13
N LEU A 73 36.38 -0.42 -45.49
CA LEU A 73 36.27 0.00 -44.09
C LEU A 73 35.22 1.11 -43.88
N LEU A 74 35.12 2.09 -44.78
CA LEU A 74 34.09 3.12 -44.71
C LEU A 74 32.68 2.53 -44.88
N LYS A 75 32.52 1.56 -45.79
CA LYS A 75 31.26 0.88 -46.01
C LYS A 75 30.85 0.04 -44.81
N GLU A 76 31.79 -0.69 -44.21
CA GLU A 76 31.55 -1.45 -42.98
C GLU A 76 31.24 -0.54 -41.79
N LEU A 77 31.94 0.59 -41.63
CA LEU A 77 31.63 1.58 -40.58
C LEU A 77 30.25 2.23 -40.78
N MET A 78 29.85 2.49 -42.03
CA MET A 78 28.53 3.02 -42.34
C MET A 78 27.43 2.00 -42.03
N LYS A 79 27.68 0.71 -42.29
CA LYS A 79 26.79 -0.40 -41.95
C LYS A 79 26.68 -0.63 -40.45
N ILE A 80 27.78 -0.48 -39.71
CA ILE A 80 27.78 -0.50 -38.24
C ILE A 80 27.00 0.70 -37.69
N LYS A 81 27.15 1.89 -38.29
CA LYS A 81 26.40 3.09 -37.90
C LYS A 81 24.90 2.93 -38.14
N GLU A 82 24.50 2.31 -39.26
CA GLU A 82 23.10 1.97 -39.52
C GLU A 82 22.58 0.92 -38.54
N MET A 83 23.34 -0.16 -38.28
CA MET A 83 22.97 -1.16 -37.27
C MET A 83 22.86 -0.58 -35.85
N VAL A 84 23.71 0.39 -35.49
CA VAL A 84 23.64 1.10 -34.19
C VAL A 84 22.45 2.07 -34.16
N GLY A 85 22.07 2.66 -35.29
CA GLY A 85 20.86 3.48 -35.43
C GLY A 85 19.56 2.67 -35.34
N GLU A 86 19.59 1.42 -35.82
CA GLU A 86 18.49 0.46 -35.77
C GLU A 86 18.44 -0.37 -34.48
N GLN A 87 19.51 -0.35 -33.66
CA GLN A 87 19.48 -0.98 -32.35
C GLN A 87 18.36 -0.34 -31.51
N PRO A 88 17.46 -1.14 -30.91
CA PRO A 88 16.44 -0.62 -30.02
C PRO A 88 17.16 0.10 -28.88
N LYS A 89 17.07 1.44 -28.85
CA LYS A 89 17.67 2.28 -27.82
C LYS A 89 17.40 1.64 -26.48
N SER A 90 18.46 1.29 -25.75
CA SER A 90 18.34 0.65 -24.44
C SER A 90 17.43 1.51 -23.57
N THR A 91 16.19 1.09 -23.42
CA THR A 91 15.22 1.73 -22.56
C THR A 91 15.70 1.41 -21.16
N VAL A 92 16.47 2.33 -20.58
CA VAL A 92 16.87 2.25 -19.18
C VAL A 92 15.56 2.33 -18.40
N LYS A 93 15.03 1.17 -18.01
CA LYS A 93 13.84 1.07 -17.18
C LYS A 93 14.17 1.71 -15.83
N LYS A 94 13.78 2.97 -15.67
CA LYS A 94 13.74 3.62 -14.36
C LYS A 94 12.61 2.97 -13.58
N PHE A 95 12.95 2.05 -12.68
CA PHE A 95 12.07 1.63 -11.60
C PHE A 95 11.98 2.77 -10.59
N GLN A 96 11.17 3.77 -10.89
CA GLN A 96 10.73 4.74 -9.91
C GLN A 96 9.35 4.29 -9.44
N VAL A 97 9.22 4.00 -8.14
CA VAL A 97 7.91 3.92 -7.50
C VAL A 97 7.40 5.35 -7.40
N LEU A 98 6.92 5.91 -8.51
CA LEU A 98 6.03 7.05 -8.40
C LEU A 98 4.70 6.51 -7.91
N LEU A 99 4.15 7.11 -6.86
CA LEU A 99 2.75 6.90 -6.50
C LEU A 99 1.78 7.32 -7.62
N PHE A 100 2.27 7.93 -8.72
CA PHE A 100 1.47 8.52 -9.81
C PHE A 100 2.13 8.41 -11.20
N PRO A 101 1.35 8.28 -12.29
CA PRO A 101 1.87 8.32 -13.65
C PRO A 101 2.40 9.72 -14.03
N GLU A 102 3.50 9.80 -14.80
CA GLU A 102 4.09 11.08 -15.27
C GLU A 102 3.17 11.86 -16.23
N GLN A 103 2.30 11.15 -16.95
CA GLN A 103 1.28 11.75 -17.81
C GLN A 103 -0.06 11.83 -17.04
N ASP A 104 -0.73 12.98 -17.10
CA ASP A 104 -2.04 13.26 -16.48
C ASP A 104 -2.14 13.27 -14.94
N ALA A 105 -1.04 13.53 -14.23
CA ALA A 105 -1.03 13.72 -12.77
C ALA A 105 -2.10 14.72 -12.25
N LYS A 106 -2.45 15.74 -13.05
CA LYS A 106 -3.45 16.75 -12.69
C LYS A 106 -4.88 16.21 -12.65
N LEU A 107 -5.22 15.29 -13.56
CA LEU A 107 -6.55 14.66 -13.60
C LEU A 107 -6.70 13.63 -12.48
N PHE A 108 -5.66 12.83 -12.23
CA PHE A 108 -5.64 11.88 -11.12
C PHE A 108 -5.72 12.56 -9.75
N TYR A 109 -4.97 13.65 -9.53
CA TYR A 109 -5.06 14.41 -8.28
C TYR A 109 -6.47 14.98 -8.08
N LYS A 110 -7.10 15.49 -9.13
CA LYS A 110 -8.47 16.02 -9.04
C LYS A 110 -9.49 14.95 -8.67
N VAL A 111 -9.33 13.70 -9.12
CA VAL A 111 -10.32 12.64 -8.84
C VAL A 111 -10.05 11.96 -7.50
N VAL A 112 -8.82 11.53 -7.25
CA VAL A 112 -8.46 10.73 -6.07
C VAL A 112 -8.38 11.60 -4.81
N PHE A 113 -7.70 12.74 -4.87
CA PHE A 113 -7.58 13.61 -3.70
C PHE A 113 -8.85 14.42 -3.42
N SER A 114 -9.71 14.67 -4.41
CA SER A 114 -10.95 15.43 -4.17
C SER A 114 -12.11 14.55 -3.73
N ARG A 115 -12.40 13.45 -4.44
CA ARG A 115 -13.61 12.66 -4.18
C ARG A 115 -13.33 11.50 -3.23
N TRP A 116 -12.31 10.70 -3.51
CA TRP A 116 -12.03 9.48 -2.75
C TRP A 116 -11.46 9.78 -1.37
N LEU A 117 -10.47 10.66 -1.28
CA LEU A 117 -9.90 11.06 0.00
C LEU A 117 -10.93 11.77 0.91
N LEU A 118 -11.84 12.55 0.32
CA LEU A 118 -12.93 13.19 1.06
C LEU A 118 -13.94 12.16 1.58
N TRP A 119 -14.30 11.15 0.78
CA TRP A 119 -15.14 10.02 1.23
C TRP A 119 -14.48 9.24 2.36
N LEU A 120 -13.18 9.00 2.28
CA LEU A 120 -12.42 8.29 3.31
C LEU A 120 -12.34 9.11 4.61
N ALA A 121 -12.05 10.41 4.49
CA ALA A 121 -12.08 11.33 5.62
C ALA A 121 -13.47 11.40 6.26
N LEU A 122 -14.53 11.48 5.45
CA LEU A 122 -15.91 11.50 5.92
C LEU A 122 -16.27 10.21 6.67
N MET A 123 -15.87 9.05 6.13
CA MET A 123 -16.12 7.75 6.76
C MET A 123 -15.43 7.68 8.14
N LEU A 124 -14.16 8.07 8.23
CA LEU A 124 -13.42 8.15 9.49
C LEU A 124 -14.07 9.12 10.48
N LEU A 125 -14.53 10.28 10.01
CA LEU A 125 -15.21 11.28 10.83
C LEU A 125 -16.49 10.72 11.42
N ILE A 126 -17.30 10.02 10.61
CA ILE A 126 -18.53 9.37 11.06
C ILE A 126 -18.22 8.32 12.13
N THR A 127 -17.22 7.46 11.93
CA THR A 127 -16.85 6.44 12.93
C THR A 127 -16.44 7.09 14.25
N LYS A 128 -15.61 8.14 14.22
CA LYS A 128 -15.19 8.84 15.44
C LYS A 128 -16.34 9.58 16.13
N VAL A 129 -17.24 10.20 15.37
CA VAL A 129 -18.43 10.85 15.91
C VAL A 129 -19.39 9.82 16.50
N TYR A 130 -19.51 8.65 15.88
CA TYR A 130 -20.34 7.56 16.39
C TYR A 130 -19.82 7.04 17.74
N ASP A 131 -18.53 6.71 17.83
CA ASP A 131 -17.90 6.26 19.07
C ASP A 131 -18.03 7.34 20.17
N TRP A 132 -17.73 8.59 19.82
CA TRP A 132 -17.86 9.72 20.75
C TRP A 132 -19.31 9.90 21.21
N SER A 133 -20.28 9.78 20.31
CA SER A 133 -21.71 9.94 20.62
C SER A 133 -22.20 8.86 21.60
N ILE A 134 -21.80 7.60 21.40
CA ILE A 134 -22.15 6.52 22.32
C ILE A 134 -21.51 6.75 23.69
N HIS A 135 -20.21 7.03 23.73
CA HIS A 135 -19.52 7.29 24.99
C HIS A 135 -20.08 8.51 25.73
N HIS A 136 -20.42 9.57 25.01
CA HIS A 136 -21.04 10.75 25.59
C HIS A 136 -22.43 10.42 26.15
N SER A 137 -23.26 9.71 25.39
CA SER A 137 -24.60 9.29 25.79
C SER A 137 -24.57 8.42 27.06
N ASP A 138 -23.67 7.44 27.11
CA ASP A 138 -23.57 6.54 28.25
C ASP A 138 -23.01 7.24 29.49
N ASN A 139 -22.05 8.16 29.33
CA ASN A 139 -21.57 8.96 30.44
C ASN A 139 -22.68 9.87 31.01
N GLN A 140 -23.50 10.48 30.14
CA GLN A 140 -24.66 11.26 30.58
C GLN A 140 -25.67 10.41 31.35
N LYS A 141 -26.00 9.20 30.87
CA LYS A 141 -26.90 8.28 31.58
C LYS A 141 -26.36 7.95 32.97
N GLN A 142 -25.07 7.62 33.08
CA GLN A 142 -24.46 7.29 34.37
C GLN A 142 -24.48 8.48 35.33
N VAL A 143 -24.23 9.70 34.85
CA VAL A 143 -24.32 10.91 35.68
C VAL A 143 -25.75 11.12 36.17
N ILE A 144 -26.75 10.97 35.30
CA ILE A 144 -28.16 11.12 35.67
C ILE A 144 -28.57 10.06 36.71
N ILE A 145 -28.17 8.80 36.52
CA ILE A 145 -28.47 7.72 37.48
C ILE A 145 -27.83 8.03 38.84
N LYS A 146 -26.55 8.42 38.87
CA LYS A 146 -25.85 8.79 40.11
C LYS A 146 -26.49 10.00 40.80
N GLN A 147 -26.94 11.00 40.04
CA GLN A 147 -27.66 12.14 40.59
C GLN A 147 -29.00 11.72 41.19
N LEU A 148 -29.76 10.86 40.50
CA LEU A 148 -31.05 10.38 40.97
C LEU A 148 -30.92 9.49 42.23
N GLU A 149 -29.88 8.66 42.30
CA GLU A 149 -29.52 7.90 43.50
C GLU A 149 -29.13 8.81 44.66
N ASN A 150 -28.25 9.80 44.43
CA ASN A 150 -27.86 10.78 45.43
C ASN A 150 -29.06 11.60 45.94
N ASP A 151 -29.96 12.00 45.04
CA ASP A 151 -31.19 12.72 45.41
C ASP A 151 -32.13 11.86 46.26
N ARG A 152 -32.26 10.57 45.94
CA ARG A 152 -33.01 9.61 46.76
C ARG A 152 -32.39 9.47 48.14
N LEU A 153 -31.08 9.26 48.22
CA LEU A 153 -30.36 9.16 49.49
C LEU A 153 -30.52 10.44 50.33
N ARG A 154 -30.38 11.61 49.71
CA ARG A 154 -30.58 12.91 50.37
C ARG A 154 -32.00 13.06 50.90
N LYS A 155 -33.02 12.69 50.11
CA LYS A 155 -34.43 12.73 50.54
C LYS A 155 -34.69 11.76 51.70
N SER A 156 -34.21 10.53 51.62
CA SER A 156 -34.34 9.53 52.69
C SER A 156 -33.63 9.96 53.96
N TRP A 157 -32.42 10.52 53.85
CA TRP A 157 -31.66 11.08 54.97
C TRP A 157 -32.42 12.22 55.64
N ASN A 158 -32.90 13.19 54.86
CA ASN A 158 -33.69 14.32 55.36
C ASN A 158 -34.99 13.85 56.04
N TYR A 159 -35.67 12.87 55.46
CA TYR A 159 -36.88 12.29 56.05
C TYR A 159 -36.59 11.68 57.42
N LEU A 160 -35.57 10.83 57.52
CA LEU A 160 -35.15 10.19 58.76
C LEU A 160 -34.67 11.21 59.80
N TYR A 161 -33.88 12.20 59.38
CA TYR A 161 -33.40 13.27 60.25
C TYR A 161 -34.57 14.11 60.80
N ASN A 162 -35.59 14.38 60.00
CA ASN A 162 -36.76 15.16 60.45
C ASN A 162 -37.65 14.37 61.42
N HIS A 163 -37.80 13.06 61.22
CA HIS A 163 -38.70 12.20 62.00
C HIS A 163 -38.03 11.50 63.19
N SER A 164 -36.72 11.64 63.38
CA SER A 164 -35.98 10.98 64.48
C SER A 164 -35.84 11.86 65.73
N GLY A 165 -35.57 11.22 66.87
CA GLY A 165 -35.31 11.88 68.15
C GLY A 165 -33.96 12.60 68.21
N LYS A 166 -33.78 13.49 69.19
CA LYS A 166 -32.57 14.34 69.34
C LYS A 166 -31.25 13.56 69.36
N GLU A 167 -31.22 12.40 70.01
CA GLU A 167 -30.00 11.57 70.10
C GLU A 167 -29.60 10.97 68.75
N THR A 168 -30.58 10.49 67.96
CA THR A 168 -30.33 9.98 66.61
C THR A 168 -29.82 11.08 65.67
N LYS A 169 -30.36 12.30 65.75
CA LYS A 169 -29.89 13.44 64.96
C LYS A 169 -28.42 13.78 65.22
N LYS A 170 -28.00 13.80 66.49
CA LYS A 170 -26.59 14.00 66.87
C LYS A 170 -25.67 12.92 66.29
N LEU A 171 -26.10 11.66 66.32
CA LEU A 171 -25.34 10.55 65.73
C LEU A 171 -25.22 10.70 64.21
N MET A 172 -26.31 11.10 63.55
CA MET A 172 -26.35 11.35 62.11
C MET A 172 -25.42 12.52 61.70
N GLU A 173 -25.42 13.62 62.45
CA GLU A 173 -24.51 14.76 62.23
C GLU A 173 -23.04 14.35 62.40
N LYS A 174 -22.73 13.59 63.46
CA LYS A 174 -21.38 13.07 63.69
C LYS A 174 -20.93 12.15 62.56
N ALA A 175 -21.82 11.30 62.04
CA ALA A 175 -21.54 10.44 60.89
C ALA A 175 -21.26 11.28 59.63
N TYR A 176 -22.05 12.32 59.37
CA TYR A 176 -21.88 13.21 58.21
C TYR A 176 -20.54 13.97 58.24
N VAL A 177 -20.16 14.56 59.38
CA VAL A 177 -18.87 15.24 59.54
C VAL A 177 -17.70 14.25 59.34
N LYS A 178 -17.82 13.04 59.89
CA LYS A 178 -16.78 12.01 59.76
C LYS A 178 -16.63 11.50 58.33
N SER A 179 -17.71 11.41 57.55
CA SER A 179 -17.62 11.04 56.13
C SER A 179 -16.88 12.10 55.30
N GLY A 180 -17.15 13.40 55.52
CA GLY A 180 -16.49 14.47 54.75
C GLY A 180 -15.01 14.68 55.09
N GLN A 181 -14.53 14.20 56.26
CA GLN A 181 -13.12 14.24 56.61
C GLN A 181 -12.27 13.19 55.87
N LYS A 182 -12.86 12.08 55.42
CA LYS A 182 -12.15 11.03 54.69
C LYS A 182 -11.84 11.40 53.23
N ASP A 183 -12.60 12.32 52.63
CA ASP A 183 -12.41 12.73 51.24
C ASP A 183 -11.31 13.81 51.07
N ASN A 184 -10.79 14.36 52.19
CA ASN A 184 -9.78 15.43 52.23
C ASN A 184 -8.40 14.97 52.74
N GLN A 185 -8.15 13.66 52.81
CA GLN A 185 -6.87 13.03 53.15
C GLN A 185 -6.35 12.26 51.93
#